data_AF-A0A4Q9DN98-F1
#
_entry.id   AF-A0A4Q9DN98-F1
#
_cell.length_a   1.000
_cell.length_b   1.000
_cell.length_c   1.000
_cell.angle_alpha   90.00
_cell.angle_beta   90.00
_cell.angle_gamma   90.00
#
_symmetry.space_group_name_H-M   'P 1'
#
loop_
_entity.id
_entity.type
_entity.pdbx_description
1 polymer ?
#
loop_
_entity_poly.entity_id
_entity_poly.type
_entity_poly.pdbx_seq_one_letter_code
_entity_poly.pdbx_strand_id
1 'polypeptide(L)'
;MTNPLENYQELVEEEDNLINRIETCKETIDAVLQTLYDKDGPVHVQTVRDILSAMHEVQVKLERELLIVQANKKLTARHMDHKPSQFT
;
A
#
# COMPACT_ATOMS: atom_id res chain seq x y z
N MET A 1 -19.64 -19.73 -1.72
CA MET A 1 -18.16 -19.90 -1.68
C MET A 1 -17.62 -19.20 -2.92
N THR A 2 -16.82 -18.16 -2.77
CA THR A 2 -16.27 -17.39 -3.89
C THR A 2 -15.29 -18.27 -4.68
N ASN A 3 -15.27 -18.12 -6.00
CA ASN A 3 -14.36 -18.87 -6.87
C ASN A 3 -12.90 -18.49 -6.54
N PRO A 4 -11.97 -19.46 -6.37
CA PRO A 4 -10.56 -19.15 -6.10
C PRO A 4 -9.92 -18.19 -7.12
N LEU A 5 -10.36 -18.23 -8.38
CA LEU A 5 -9.90 -17.31 -9.42
C LEU A 5 -10.42 -15.88 -9.19
N GLU A 6 -11.70 -15.73 -8.84
CA GLU A 6 -12.31 -14.42 -8.53
C GLU A 6 -11.64 -13.80 -7.30
N ASN A 7 -11.44 -14.58 -6.23
CA ASN A 7 -10.73 -14.12 -5.04
C ASN A 7 -9.27 -13.71 -5.35
N TYR A 8 -8.59 -14.43 -6.25
CA TYR A 8 -7.24 -14.04 -6.68
C TYR A 8 -7.26 -12.72 -7.46
N GLN A 9 -8.26 -12.50 -8.33
CA GLN A 9 -8.41 -11.26 -9.08
C GLN A 9 -8.71 -10.07 -8.16
N GLU A 10 -9.59 -10.23 -7.18
CA GLU A 10 -9.87 -9.21 -6.16
C GLU A 10 -8.59 -8.81 -5.41
N LEU A 11 -7.76 -9.79 -5.01
CA LEU A 11 -6.47 -9.53 -4.36
C LEU A 11 -5.45 -8.82 -5.26
N VAL A 12 -5.52 -9.01 -6.58
CA VAL A 12 -4.68 -8.28 -7.55
C VAL A 12 -5.12 -6.82 -7.62
N GLU A 13 -6.42 -6.57 -7.76
CA GLU A 13 -6.96 -5.20 -7.82
C GLU A 13 -6.71 -4.44 -6.51
N GLU A 14 -6.85 -5.11 -5.36
CA GLU A 14 -6.55 -4.53 -4.05
C GLU A 14 -5.05 -4.19 -3.91
N GLU A 15 -4.15 -5.07 -4.37
CA GLU A 15 -2.72 -4.81 -4.39
C GLU A 15 -2.38 -3.58 -5.24
N ASP A 16 -2.90 -3.49 -6.46
CA ASP A 16 -2.66 -2.36 -7.37
C ASP A 16 -3.16 -1.04 -6.76
N ASN A 17 -4.34 -1.05 -6.14
CA ASN A 17 -4.88 0.11 -5.44
C ASN A 17 -4.01 0.53 -4.26
N LEU A 18 -3.53 -0.41 -3.44
CA LEU A 18 -2.65 -0.11 -2.31
C LEU A 18 -1.31 0.48 -2.78
N ILE A 19 -0.73 -0.04 -3.86
CA ILE A 19 0.50 0.51 -4.46
C ILE A 19 0.28 1.96 -4.88
N ASN A 20 -0.79 2.25 -5.63
CA ASN A 20 -1.11 3.62 -6.07
C ASN A 20 -1.30 4.58 -4.88
N ARG A 21 -1.96 4.13 -3.80
CA ARG A 21 -2.15 4.94 -2.58
C ARG A 21 -0.83 5.20 -1.85
N ILE A 22 0.07 4.22 -1.81
CA ILE A 22 1.42 4.37 -1.21
C ILE A 22 2.25 5.35 -2.05
N GLU A 23 2.21 5.25 -3.37
CA GLU A 23 2.89 6.20 -4.27
C GLU A 23 2.37 7.62 -4.07
N THR A 24 1.04 7.79 -3.99
CA THR A 24 0.42 9.08 -3.68
C THR A 24 0.93 9.64 -2.34
N CYS A 25 1.08 8.80 -1.30
CA CYS A 25 1.64 9.25 -0.02
C CYS A 25 3.07 9.77 -0.18
N LYS A 26 3.92 9.06 -0.92
CA LYS A 26 5.31 9.46 -1.18
C LYS A 26 5.37 10.80 -1.91
N GLU A 27 4.64 10.94 -3.00
CA GLU A 27 4.56 12.18 -3.78
C GLU A 27 4.06 13.36 -2.93
N THR A 28 3.09 13.11 -2.05
CA THR A 28 2.56 14.16 -1.16
C THR A 28 3.57 14.57 -0.09
N ILE A 29 4.29 13.61 0.51
CA ILE A 29 5.37 13.89 1.46
C ILE A 29 6.46 14.72 0.79
N ASP A 30 6.87 14.33 -0.42
CA ASP A 30 7.88 15.07 -1.20
C ASP A 30 7.42 16.49 -1.54
N ALA A 31 6.15 16.67 -1.91
CA ALA A 31 5.58 18.00 -2.16
C ALA A 31 5.60 18.89 -0.91
N VAL A 32 5.32 18.33 0.28
CA VAL A 32 5.42 19.06 1.55
C VAL A 32 6.88 19.43 1.84
N LEU A 33 7.82 18.51 1.64
CA LEU A 33 9.25 18.78 1.82
C LEU A 33 9.74 19.88 0.86
N GLN A 34 9.32 19.84 -0.40
CA GLN A 34 9.64 20.88 -1.39
C GLN A 34 9.06 22.24 -0.99
N THR A 35 7.81 22.27 -0.52
CA THR A 35 7.18 23.49 -0.01
C THR A 35 7.97 24.11 1.16
N LEU A 36 8.57 23.29 2.01
CA LEU A 36 9.40 23.76 3.13
C LEU A 36 10.74 24.31 2.67
N TYR A 37 11.31 23.75 1.61
CA TYR A 37 12.53 24.26 0.99
C TYR A 37 12.30 25.61 0.31
N ASP A 38 11.18 25.75 -0.42
CA ASP A 38 10.85 26.97 -1.17
C ASP A 38 10.31 28.12 -0.29
N LYS A 39 9.98 27.83 0.98
CA LYS A 39 9.38 28.81 1.87
C LYS A 39 10.41 29.85 2.34
N ASP A 40 10.13 31.11 2.04
CA ASP A 40 10.83 32.23 2.66
C ASP A 40 10.43 32.42 4.14
N GLY A 41 11.42 32.77 4.96
CA GLY A 41 11.23 33.13 6.36
C GLY A 41 11.23 31.95 7.35
N PRO A 42 10.91 32.22 8.63
CA PRO A 42 11.06 31.24 9.69
C PRO A 42 10.04 30.10 9.55
N VAL A 43 10.52 28.87 9.76
CA VAL A 43 9.72 27.64 9.80
C VAL A 43 9.67 27.12 11.24
N HIS A 44 8.47 26.84 11.74
CA HIS A 44 8.30 26.19 13.03
C HIS A 44 8.54 24.68 12.89
N VAL A 45 9.78 24.25 13.17
CA VAL A 45 10.28 22.89 12.93
C VAL A 45 9.41 21.80 13.56
N GLN A 46 8.88 22.03 14.77
CA GLN A 46 8.06 21.01 15.43
C GLN A 46 6.77 20.74 14.67
N THR A 47 6.09 21.77 14.17
CA THR A 47 4.87 21.61 13.37
C THR A 47 5.14 20.84 12.08
N VAL A 48 6.28 21.09 11.44
CA VAL A 48 6.71 20.32 10.27
C VAL A 48 6.87 18.84 10.60
N ARG A 49 7.56 18.53 11.70
CA ARG A 49 7.78 17.14 12.13
C ARG A 49 6.46 16.44 12.43
N ASP A 50 5.54 17.11 13.10
CA ASP A 50 4.24 16.55 13.45
C ASP A 50 3.43 16.22 12.18
N ILE A 51 3.43 17.12 11.20
CA ILE A 51 2.76 16.92 9.90
C ILE A 51 3.39 15.74 9.14
N LEU A 52 4.72 15.74 8.97
CA LEU A 52 5.41 14.67 8.26
C LEU A 52 5.22 13.32 8.94
N SER A 53 5.21 13.29 10.28
CA SER A 53 4.95 12.08 11.05
C SER A 53 3.54 11.55 10.80
N ALA A 54 2.52 12.42 10.84
CA ALA A 54 1.14 12.03 10.56
C ALA A 54 0.95 11.50 9.13
N MET A 55 1.61 12.11 8.14
CA MET A 55 1.58 11.64 6.75
C MET A 55 2.27 10.27 6.61
N HIS A 56 3.44 10.11 7.22
CA HIS A 56 4.17 8.85 7.18
C HIS A 56 3.42 7.72 7.92
N GLU A 57 2.70 8.03 9.00
CA GLU A 57 1.82 7.06 9.66
C GLU A 57 0.72 6.51 8.75
N VAL A 58 0.19 7.32 7.82
CA VAL A 58 -0.75 6.85 6.79
C VAL A 58 -0.05 5.89 5.85
N GLN A 59 1.13 6.26 5.32
CA GLN A 59 1.90 5.39 4.43
C GLN A 59 2.22 4.03 5.07
N VAL A 60 2.71 4.02 6.32
CA VAL A 60 3.05 2.79 7.05
C VAL A 60 1.84 1.88 7.26
N LYS A 61 0.64 2.44 7.47
CA LYS A 61 -0.59 1.64 7.56
C LYS A 61 -0.89 0.93 6.24
N LEU A 62 -0.76 1.65 5.11
CA LEU A 62 -0.98 1.08 3.77
C LEU A 62 0.06 0.01 3.43
N GLU A 63 1.32 0.23 3.76
CA GLU A 63 2.39 -0.76 3.55
C GLU A 63 2.11 -2.06 4.34
N ARG A 64 1.56 -1.94 5.56
CA ARG A 64 1.14 -3.11 6.34
C ARG A 64 -0.03 -3.85 5.69
N GLU A 65 -1.04 -3.12 5.20
CA GLU A 65 -2.15 -3.69 4.45
C GLU A 65 -1.66 -4.43 3.19
N LEU A 66 -0.74 -3.83 2.44
CA LEU A 66 -0.13 -4.41 1.24
C LEU A 66 0.56 -5.74 1.54
N LEU A 67 1.34 -5.82 2.63
CA LEU A 67 1.99 -7.07 3.04
C LEU A 67 0.98 -8.20 3.31
N ILE A 68 -0.18 -7.88 3.89
CA ILE A 68 -1.25 -8.85 4.16
C ILE A 68 -1.88 -9.34 2.85
N VAL A 69 -2.21 -8.42 1.93
CA VAL A 69 -2.77 -8.74 0.61
C VAL A 69 -1.80 -9.63 -0.19
N GLN A 70 -0.52 -9.28 -0.20
CA GLN A 70 0.53 -10.07 -0.85
C GLN A 70 0.64 -11.48 -0.27
N ALA A 71 0.60 -11.62 1.05
CA ALA A 71 0.59 -12.93 1.71
C ALA A 71 -0.64 -13.76 1.28
N ASN A 72 -1.83 -13.16 1.31
CA ASN A 72 -3.07 -13.82 0.90
C ASN A 72 -3.04 -14.23 -0.57
N LYS A 73 -2.54 -13.38 -1.47
CA LYS A 73 -2.39 -13.67 -2.89
C LYS A 73 -1.48 -14.87 -3.14
N LYS A 74 -0.34 -14.94 -2.44
CA LYS A 74 0.58 -16.10 -2.52
C LYS A 74 -0.06 -17.38 -2.00
N LEU A 75 -0.82 -17.31 -0.90
CA LEU A 75 -1.55 -18.45 -0.37
C LEU A 75 -2.64 -18.91 -1.35
N THR A 76 -3.44 -18.00 -1.90
CA THR A 76 -4.49 -18.33 -2.89
C THR A 76 -3.89 -18.96 -4.14
N ALA A 77 -2.81 -18.40 -4.71
CA ALA A 77 -2.12 -18.99 -5.85
C ALA A 77 -1.66 -20.42 -5.57
N ARG A 78 -1.06 -20.66 -4.39
CA ARG A 78 -0.65 -22.01 -3.98
C ARG A 78 -1.82 -23.00 -3.94
N HIS A 79 -3.01 -22.57 -3.45
CA HIS A 79 -4.20 -23.43 -3.43
C HIS A 79 -4.74 -23.73 -4.83
N MET A 80 -4.59 -22.78 -5.77
CA MET A 80 -4.97 -23.00 -7.17
C MET A 80 -4.04 -24.01 -7.85
N ASP A 81 -2.72 -23.92 -7.61
CA ASP A 81 -1.72 -24.86 -8.16
C ASP A 81 -1.82 -26.26 -7.54
N HIS A 82 -2.23 -26.36 -6.27
CA HIS A 82 -2.38 -27.63 -5.55
C HIS A 82 -3.74 -28.32 -5.75
N LYS A 83 -4.59 -27.90 -6.70
CA LYS A 83 -5.77 -28.72 -7.06
C LYS A 83 -5.25 -30.08 -7.53
N PRO A 84 -5.54 -31.18 -6.80
CA PRO A 84 -5.14 -32.50 -7.27
C PRO A 84 -5.85 -32.72 -8.61
N SER A 85 -5.10 -33.16 -9.62
CA SER A 85 -5.65 -33.77 -10.82
C SER A 85 -6.58 -34.90 -10.40
N GLN A 86 -7.85 -34.58 -10.19
CA GLN A 86 -8.90 -35.55 -10.05
C GLN A 86 -9.54 -35.70 -11.42
N PHE A 87 -9.37 -36.92 -11.94
CA PHE A 87 -10.03 -37.55 -13.09
C PHE A 87 -9.33 -37.41 -14.45
N THR A 88 -8.46 -38.40 -14.71
CA THR A 88 -8.56 -39.30 -15.88
C THR A 88 -9.99 -39.63 -16.26
#